data_AF-A0A098T7P1-F1
#
_entry.id   AF-A0A098T7P1-F1
#
_cell.length_a   1.000
_cell.length_b   1.000
_cell.length_c   1.000
_cell.angle_alpha   90.00
_cell.angle_beta   90.00
_cell.angle_gamma   90.00
#
_symmetry.space_group_name_H-M   'P 1'
#
loop_
_entity.id
_entity.type
_entity.pdbx_description
1 polymer ?
#
loop_
_entity_poly.entity_id
_entity_poly.type
_entity_poly.pdbx_seq_one_letter_code
_entity_poly.pdbx_strand_id
1 'polypeptide(L)' 'MSDIGSIFSTGDLILMALIGCAPGFVLGAALGAWASPGHRLRGAALWGLAGFALAFAAWWVYLTVIK' A
#
# COMPACT_ATOMS: atom_id res chain seq x y z
N MET A 1 -11.28 18.25 -4.43
CA MET A 1 -9.89 18.10 -3.92
C MET A 1 -9.39 19.28 -3.06
N SER A 2 -10.25 20.12 -2.45
CA SER A 2 -9.78 21.37 -1.80
C SER A 2 -9.44 21.29 -0.31
N ASP A 3 -9.94 20.30 0.46
CA ASP A 3 -9.93 20.45 1.93
C ASP A 3 -9.02 19.47 2.68
N ILE A 4 -8.59 18.36 2.06
CA ILE A 4 -7.73 17.37 2.71
C ILE A 4 -6.32 17.91 2.94
N GLY A 5 -5.74 18.63 1.96
CA GLY A 5 -4.42 19.25 2.10
C GLY A 5 -4.40 20.49 3.00
N SER A 6 -5.57 21.02 3.37
CA SER A 6 -5.70 22.19 4.26
C SER A 6 -5.78 21.80 5.74
N ILE A 7 -6.16 20.55 6.05
CA ILE A 7 -6.37 20.06 7.42
C ILE A 7 -5.24 19.09 7.82
N PHE A 8 -4.75 18.29 6.89
CA PHE A 8 -3.71 17.29 7.14
C PHE A 8 -2.37 17.77 6.62
N SER A 9 -1.33 17.66 7.45
CA SER A 9 0.05 17.95 7.01
C SER A 9 0.52 16.91 6.01
N THR A 10 1.58 17.21 5.25
CA THR A 10 2.24 16.23 4.37
C THR A 10 2.63 14.95 5.13
N GLY A 11 3.05 15.08 6.39
CA GLY A 11 3.38 13.94 7.24
C GLY A 11 2.17 13.06 7.54
N ASP A 12 1.01 13.67 7.82
CA ASP A 12 -0.23 12.94 8.10
C ASP A 12 -0.71 12.15 6.87
N LEU A 13 -0.59 12.75 5.67
CA LEU A 13 -0.92 12.06 4.42
C LEU A 13 -0.03 10.85 4.15
N ILE A 14 1.28 10.97 4.44
CA ILE A 14 2.22 9.84 4.36
C ILE A 14 1.85 8.75 5.37
N LEU A 15 1.52 9.12 6.61
CA LEU A 15 1.11 8.20 7.66
C LEU A 15 -0.19 7.46 7.31
N MET A 16 -1.19 8.18 6.79
CA MET A 16 -2.43 7.57 6.31
C MET A 16 -2.17 6.59 5.17
N ALA A 17 -1.30 6.94 4.23
CA ALA A 17 -0.91 6.07 3.12
C ALA A 17 -0.25 4.78 3.64
N LEU A 18 0.73 4.92 4.55
CA LEU A 18 1.46 3.80 5.12
C LEU A 18 0.53 2.85 5.89
N ILE A 19 -0.32 3.40 6.77
CA ILE A 19 -1.24 2.60 7.58
C ILE A 19 -2.32 1.96 6.70
N GLY A 20 -2.92 2.72 5.77
CA GLY A 20 -3.98 2.25 4.89
C GLY A 20 -3.53 1.17 3.90
N CYS A 21 -2.27 1.24 3.44
CA CYS A 21 -1.73 0.31 2.44
C CYS A 21 -0.95 -0.86 3.06
N ALA A 22 -0.63 -0.82 4.36
CA ALA A 22 0.05 -1.90 5.08
C ALA A 22 -0.63 -3.28 4.95
N PRO A 23 -1.97 -3.41 4.97
CA PRO A 23 -2.62 -4.71 4.73
C PRO A 23 -2.29 -5.31 3.36
N GLY A 24 -2.21 -4.47 2.33
CA GLY A 24 -1.79 -4.88 0.98
C GLY A 24 -0.37 -5.44 0.98
N PHE A 25 0.55 -4.80 1.72
CA PHE A 25 1.91 -5.30 1.92
C PHE A 25 1.93 -6.67 2.60
N VAL A 26 1.20 -6.83 3.70
CA VAL A 26 1.19 -8.08 4.48
C VAL A 26 0.63 -9.24 3.67
N LEU A 27 -0.49 -9.03 2.98
CA LEU A 27 -1.11 -10.05 2.12
C LEU A 27 -0.21 -10.41 0.94
N GLY A 28 0.37 -9.41 0.27
CA GLY A 28 1.33 -9.63 -0.80
C GLY A 28 2.55 -10.41 -0.32
N ALA A 29 3.12 -10.02 0.82
CA ALA A 29 4.30 -10.69 1.38
C ALA A 29 4.02 -12.16 1.75
N ALA A 30 2.86 -12.43 2.35
CA ALA A 30 2.44 -13.79 2.69
C ALA A 30 2.28 -14.66 1.43
N LEU A 31 1.62 -14.14 0.38
CA LEU A 31 1.46 -14.83 -0.89
C LEU A 31 2.80 -15.07 -1.60
N GLY A 32 3.68 -14.07 -1.62
CA GLY A 32 5.00 -14.18 -2.24
C GLY A 32 5.92 -15.18 -1.51
N ALA A 33 5.87 -15.21 -0.18
CA ALA A 33 6.60 -16.20 0.62
C ALA A 33 6.10 -17.63 0.34
N TRP A 34 4.78 -17.81 0.23
CA TRP A 34 4.16 -19.09 -0.05
C TRP A 34 4.48 -19.59 -1.47
N ALA A 35 4.40 -18.72 -2.47
CA ALA A 35 4.67 -19.04 -3.86
C ALA A 35 6.17 -19.29 -4.16
N SER A 36 7.08 -18.81 -3.30
CA SER A 36 8.54 -18.93 -3.49
C SER A 36 9.22 -19.70 -2.34
N PRO A 37 8.99 -21.02 -2.18
CA PRO A 37 9.46 -21.79 -1.03
C PRO A 37 10.99 -21.81 -0.87
N GLY A 38 11.77 -21.73 -1.96
CA GLY A 38 13.24 -21.65 -1.92
C GLY A 38 13.81 -20.23 -1.72
N HIS A 39 12.99 -19.19 -1.91
CA HIS A 39 13.40 -17.78 -1.85
C HIS A 39 12.37 -16.92 -1.11
N ARG A 40 11.85 -17.43 0.02
CA ARG A 40 10.71 -16.85 0.74
C ARG A 40 10.88 -15.36 1.05
N LEU A 41 12.07 -14.93 1.47
CA LEU A 41 12.35 -13.53 1.78
C LEU A 41 12.27 -12.62 0.55
N ARG A 42 12.84 -13.05 -0.58
CA ARG A 42 12.78 -12.29 -1.83
C ARG A 42 11.36 -12.25 -2.38
N GLY A 43 10.66 -13.40 -2.34
CA GLY A 43 9.26 -13.49 -2.72
C GLY A 43 8.38 -12.58 -1.87
N ALA A 44 8.54 -12.62 -0.54
CA ALA A 44 7.81 -11.77 0.40
C ALA A 44 8.06 -10.28 0.13
N ALA A 45 9.32 -9.87 -0.08
CA ALA A 45 9.66 -8.48 -0.32
C ALA A 45 9.05 -7.96 -1.63
N LEU A 46 9.19 -8.70 -2.73
CA LEU A 46 8.69 -8.29 -4.04
C LEU A 46 7.16 -8.22 -4.06
N TRP A 47 6.49 -9.28 -3.59
CA TRP A 47 5.04 -9.33 -3.60
C TRP A 47 4.42 -8.42 -2.53
N GLY A 48 5.09 -8.23 -1.40
CA GLY A 48 4.67 -7.25 -0.40
C GLY A 48 4.71 -5.83 -0.96
N LEU A 49 5.81 -5.43 -1.59
CA LEU A 49 5.90 -4.11 -2.23
C LEU A 49 4.87 -3.94 -3.36
N ALA A 50 4.64 -4.99 -4.15
CA ALA A 50 3.60 -4.96 -5.19
C ALA A 50 2.20 -4.80 -4.59
N GLY A 51 1.87 -5.52 -3.51
CA GLY A 51 0.60 -5.41 -2.81
C GLY A 51 0.38 -4.04 -2.17
N PHE A 52 1.43 -3.45 -1.58
CA PHE A 52 1.40 -2.08 -1.08
C PHE A 52 1.11 -1.07 -2.20
N ALA A 53 1.84 -1.18 -3.32
CA ALA A 53 1.69 -0.28 -4.46
C ALA A 53 0.27 -0.36 -5.07
N LEU A 54 -0.30 -1.57 -5.16
CA LEU A 54 -1.68 -1.76 -5.61
C LEU A 54 -2.70 -1.13 -4.66
N ALA A 55 -2.54 -1.31 -3.34
CA ALA A 55 -3.41 -0.69 -2.36
C ALA A 55 -3.32 0.85 -2.41
N PHE A 56 -2.11 1.39 -2.57
CA PHE A 56 -1.88 2.82 -2.73
C PHE A 56 -2.52 3.37 -4.01
N ALA A 57 -2.36 2.68 -5.14
CA ALA A 57 -2.99 3.06 -6.40
C ALA A 57 -4.52 3.04 -6.30
N ALA A 58 -5.10 2.02 -5.67
CA ALA A 58 -6.54 1.94 -5.46
C ALA A 58 -7.06 3.09 -4.58
N TRP A 59 -6.35 3.40 -3.48
CA TRP A 59 -6.68 4.52 -2.61
C TRP A 59 -6.59 5.87 -3.34
N TRP A 60 -5.55 6.06 -4.15
CA TRP A 60 -5.39 7.25 -4.98
C TRP A 60 -6.53 7.42 -5.99
N VAL A 61 -6.89 6.36 -6.70
CA VAL A 61 -8.04 6.38 -7.65
C VAL A 61 -9.34 6.70 -6.91
N TYR A 62 -9.57 6.10 -5.74
CA TYR A 62 -10.75 6.40 -4.93
C TYR A 62 -10.85 7.88 -4.57
N LEU A 63 -9.74 8.51 -4.19
CA LEU A 63 -9.68 9.93 -3.81
C LEU A 63 -9.71 10.92 -4.99
N THR A 64 -9.48 10.46 -6.22
CA THR A 64 -9.35 11.35 -7.40
C THR A 64 -10.49 11.18 -8.41
N VAL A 65 -11.08 9.99 -8.47
CA VAL A 65 -12.11 9.64 -9.47
C VAL A 65 -13.49 9.48 -8.83
N ILE A 66 -13.56 8.98 -7.60
CA ILE A 66 -14.83 8.64 -6.95
C ILE A 66 -15.25 9.72 -5.95
N LYS A 67 -14.33 10.20 -5.13
CA LYS A 67 -14.52 11.32 -4.19
C LYS A 67 -13.87 12.60 -4.72
#